data_AF-A0A1R2B0T7-F1
#
_entry.id   AF-A0A1R2B0T7-F1
#
_cell.length_a   1.000
_cell.length_b   1.000
_cell.length_c   1.000
_cell.angle_alpha   90.00
_cell.angle_beta   90.00
_cell.angle_gamma   90.00
#
_symmetry.space_group_name_H-M   'P 1'
#
loop_
_entity.id
_entity.type
_entity.pdbx_description
1 polymer ?
#
loop_
_entity_poly.entity_id
_entity_poly.type
_entity_poly.pdbx_seq_one_letter_code
_entity_poly.pdbx_strand_id
1 'polypeptide(L)'
;MEKLKSFIGKIFLDYTSPNPIRKPQAEADSPIIRLSSEIYTLITLLEKCLMMGLFQCINSLLYILCVMPIKTLISPSRVTIFRTLILFLVSFQVSYMMSVSRLYHDLKEQDFLKLNFVYNMIGVADQLLMAFGQKCMKTMTSSLENLIITVIYVWLHSMHLSLAITVFEVALNSSKYNLLLVIMTSAFVELKITVFKKHDKKVLMNVINNDIVERLQVFIYMLTLLAKAIINRRSNIDELVNGILIILSTYFIIDWVKHYFVLHFNSMQPSVYQKVYEDMKDNWTKTYTTGGFFDGDKVVENTLDPSCSLTLHYKFMALPQACMILRSFSEFLISNSAIMNATIFAIASVAKVLVNVMILVM
;
A
#
# COMPACT_ATOMS: atom_id res chain seq x y z
N MET A 1 -10.10 -13.44 34.75
CA MET A 1 -11.01 -12.51 35.46
C MET A 1 -10.52 -12.15 36.86
N GLU A 2 -10.06 -13.10 37.70
CA GLU A 2 -9.59 -12.78 39.06
C GLU A 2 -8.32 -11.91 39.13
N LYS A 3 -7.37 -12.11 38.21
CA LYS A 3 -6.18 -11.24 38.10
C LYS A 3 -6.55 -9.77 37.75
N LEU A 4 -7.66 -9.56 37.05
CA LEU A 4 -8.16 -8.23 36.69
C LEU A 4 -8.81 -7.52 37.90
N LYS A 5 -9.56 -8.27 38.73
CA LYS A 5 -10.12 -7.73 39.99
C LYS A 5 -9.03 -7.40 41.02
N SER A 6 -7.99 -8.23 41.11
CA SER A 6 -6.84 -7.99 41.98
C SER A 6 -6.05 -6.72 41.60
N PHE A 7 -5.89 -6.47 40.29
CA PHE A 7 -5.24 -5.26 39.77
C PHE A 7 -6.08 -4.00 40.06
N ILE A 8 -7.39 -4.05 39.86
CA ILE A 8 -8.31 -2.93 40.14
C ILE A 8 -8.40 -2.63 41.66
N GLY A 9 -8.37 -3.66 42.51
CA GLY A 9 -8.41 -3.49 43.97
C GLY A 9 -7.17 -2.82 44.56
N LYS A 10 -5.97 -3.07 43.99
CA LYS A 10 -4.72 -2.41 44.40
C LYS A 10 -4.69 -0.93 44.04
N ILE A 11 -5.24 -0.57 42.88
CA ILE A 11 -5.30 0.83 42.43
C ILE A 11 -6.21 1.66 43.32
N PHE A 12 -7.28 1.08 43.87
CA PHE A 12 -8.25 1.80 44.71
C PHE A 12 -7.80 2.01 46.16
N LEU A 13 -6.95 1.12 46.70
CA LEU A 13 -6.50 1.17 48.09
C LEU A 13 -5.37 2.20 48.33
N ASP A 14 -4.58 2.54 47.31
CA ASP A 14 -3.55 3.58 47.41
C ASP A 14 -4.14 5.01 47.44
N TYR A 15 -5.44 5.17 47.17
CA TYR A 15 -6.10 6.48 47.09
C TYR A 15 -6.74 6.98 48.40
N THR A 16 -6.83 6.17 49.46
CA THR A 16 -7.68 6.49 50.63
C THR A 16 -6.95 6.77 51.94
N SER A 17 -5.62 6.92 51.95
CA SER A 17 -4.87 7.27 53.18
C SER A 17 -4.43 8.74 53.20
N PRO A 18 -4.88 9.57 54.16
CA PRO A 18 -4.42 10.95 54.27
C PRO A 18 -3.21 11.14 55.22
N ASN A 19 -2.25 11.95 54.74
CA ASN A 19 -1.21 12.78 55.44
C ASN A 19 0.12 12.15 55.93
N PRO A 20 1.22 12.95 56.11
CA PRO A 20 1.48 14.36 55.73
C PRO A 20 2.85 14.65 55.02
N ILE A 21 2.88 15.74 54.25
CA ILE A 21 4.00 16.67 53.91
C ILE A 21 5.44 16.10 53.82
N ARG A 22 5.95 15.94 52.58
CA ARG A 22 7.40 15.95 52.24
C ARG A 22 7.64 16.70 50.91
N LYS A 23 8.78 17.40 50.85
CA LYS A 23 9.29 18.40 49.88
C LYS A 23 9.06 18.12 48.38
N PRO A 24 9.06 19.17 47.51
CA PRO A 24 8.78 19.03 46.07
C PRO A 24 9.99 18.41 45.36
N GLN A 25 9.89 17.12 45.02
CA GLN A 25 10.80 16.46 44.09
C GLN A 25 9.97 15.63 43.11
N ALA A 26 10.02 16.06 41.84
CA ALA A 26 9.50 15.42 40.64
C ALA A 26 8.00 15.05 40.68
N GLU A 27 7.19 15.87 40.00
CA GLU A 27 5.85 15.48 39.56
C GLU A 27 5.91 14.06 38.96
N ALA A 28 5.32 13.11 39.66
CA ALA A 28 5.10 11.78 39.16
C ALA A 28 4.09 11.91 38.01
N ASP A 29 4.58 12.02 36.77
CA ASP A 29 3.74 11.96 35.57
C ASP A 29 2.78 10.78 35.71
N SER A 30 1.48 11.06 35.73
CA SER A 30 0.47 10.02 35.90
C SER A 30 0.69 8.92 34.84
N PRO A 31 0.48 7.64 35.19
CA PRO A 31 0.71 6.52 34.26
C PRO A 31 -0.08 6.66 32.95
N ILE A 32 -1.19 7.38 32.97
CA ILE A 32 -2.03 7.71 31.81
C ILE A 32 -1.29 8.66 30.84
N ILE A 33 -0.62 9.69 31.37
CA ILE A 33 0.14 10.66 30.55
C ILE A 33 1.28 9.93 29.83
N ARG A 34 2.00 9.04 30.53
CA ARG A 34 3.07 8.24 29.92
C ARG A 34 2.58 7.35 28.78
N LEU A 35 1.46 6.65 28.98
CA LEU A 35 0.86 5.80 27.95
C LEU A 35 0.42 6.62 26.73
N SER A 36 -0.20 7.77 26.94
CA SER A 36 -0.63 8.65 25.84
C SER A 36 0.56 9.18 25.02
N SER A 37 1.65 9.55 25.69
CA SER A 37 2.90 9.99 25.05
C SER A 37 3.53 8.87 24.22
N GLU A 38 3.51 7.63 24.72
CA GLU A 38 4.05 6.48 24.00
C GLU A 38 3.25 6.17 22.73
N ILE A 39 1.91 6.17 22.82
CA ILE A 39 1.02 5.96 21.67
C ILE A 39 1.21 7.06 20.62
N TYR A 40 1.27 8.32 21.04
CA TYR A 40 1.49 9.44 20.10
C TYR A 40 2.85 9.34 19.40
N THR A 41 3.90 8.99 20.14
CA THR A 41 5.25 8.79 19.59
C THR A 41 5.28 7.65 18.60
N LEU A 42 4.64 6.53 18.93
CA LEU A 42 4.48 5.39 18.04
C LEU A 42 3.81 5.78 16.73
N ILE A 43 2.62 6.41 16.80
CA ILE A 43 1.85 6.78 15.60
C ILE A 43 2.68 7.72 14.73
N THR A 44 3.32 8.73 15.34
CA THR A 44 4.14 9.70 14.60
C THR A 44 5.32 9.03 13.88
N LEU A 45 6.02 8.11 14.54
CA LEU A 45 7.16 7.40 13.94
C LEU A 45 6.71 6.41 12.85
N LEU A 46 5.62 5.67 13.12
CA LEU A 46 5.03 4.76 12.14
C LEU A 46 4.58 5.50 10.89
N GLU A 47 3.85 6.60 11.02
CA GLU A 47 3.38 7.39 9.88
C GLU A 47 4.55 7.97 9.07
N LYS A 48 5.64 8.39 9.72
CA LYS A 48 6.86 8.79 9.00
C LYS A 48 7.44 7.64 8.15
N CYS A 49 7.51 6.43 8.68
CA CYS A 49 7.96 5.25 7.95
C CYS A 49 7.03 4.94 6.76
N LEU A 50 5.72 4.85 7.03
CA LEU A 50 4.72 4.49 6.01
C LEU A 50 4.72 5.53 4.89
N MET A 51 4.74 6.82 5.20
CA MET A 51 4.77 7.90 4.20
C MET A 51 6.04 7.87 3.33
N MET A 52 7.20 7.59 3.92
CA MET A 52 8.45 7.45 3.15
C MET A 52 8.33 6.34 2.11
N GLY A 53 7.89 5.14 2.53
CA GLY A 53 7.68 4.01 1.62
C GLY A 53 6.61 4.28 0.57
N LEU A 54 5.52 4.95 0.95
CA LEU A 54 4.42 5.32 0.06
C LEU A 54 4.91 6.23 -1.08
N PHE A 55 5.70 7.27 -0.76
CA PHE A 55 6.29 8.13 -1.79
C PHE A 55 7.28 7.39 -2.70
N GLN A 56 8.12 6.51 -2.15
CA GLN A 56 9.04 5.70 -2.95
C GLN A 56 8.30 4.81 -3.95
N CYS A 57 7.22 4.17 -3.52
CA CYS A 57 6.35 3.37 -4.39
C CYS A 57 5.60 4.22 -5.44
N ILE A 58 5.07 5.39 -5.07
CA ILE A 58 4.47 6.34 -6.02
C ILE A 58 5.49 6.76 -7.07
N ASN A 59 6.73 7.08 -6.68
CA ASN A 59 7.77 7.45 -7.65
C ASN A 59 8.05 6.30 -8.65
N SER A 60 8.10 5.05 -8.18
CA SER A 60 8.25 3.88 -9.04
C SER A 60 7.07 3.70 -10.00
N LEU A 61 5.83 3.92 -9.54
CA LEU A 61 4.63 3.87 -10.37
C LEU A 61 4.64 4.97 -11.45
N LEU A 62 4.94 6.22 -11.07
CA LEU A 62 5.03 7.35 -11.99
C LEU A 62 6.19 7.19 -12.98
N TYR A 63 7.30 6.56 -12.58
CA TYR A 63 8.37 6.18 -13.49
C TYR A 63 7.85 5.24 -14.59
N ILE A 64 7.07 4.21 -14.24
CA ILE A 64 6.51 3.27 -15.22
C ILE A 64 5.55 3.95 -16.18
N LEU A 65 4.69 4.83 -15.68
CA LEU A 65 3.67 5.51 -16.50
C LEU A 65 4.27 6.61 -17.39
N CYS A 66 5.20 7.41 -16.88
CA CYS A 66 5.68 8.62 -17.57
C CYS A 66 7.07 8.44 -18.18
N VAL A 67 8.04 7.98 -17.40
CA VAL A 67 9.46 8.04 -17.78
C VAL A 67 9.88 6.84 -18.62
N MET A 68 9.40 5.63 -18.29
CA MET A 68 9.80 4.40 -18.96
C MET A 68 9.47 4.38 -20.47
N PRO A 69 8.29 4.83 -20.94
CA PRO A 69 7.99 4.92 -22.37
C PRO A 69 8.92 5.91 -23.08
N ILE A 70 9.16 7.09 -22.49
CA ILE A 70 10.10 8.09 -23.04
C ILE A 70 11.52 7.54 -23.10
N LYS A 71 11.98 6.90 -22.03
CA LYS A 71 13.32 6.29 -21.95
C LYS A 71 13.49 5.23 -23.02
N THR A 72 12.44 4.46 -23.33
CA THR A 72 12.47 3.47 -24.43
C THR A 72 12.68 4.12 -25.80
N LEU A 73 12.11 5.31 -26.02
CA LEU A 73 12.27 6.05 -27.28
C LEU A 73 13.67 6.68 -27.41
N ILE A 74 14.23 7.19 -26.31
CA ILE A 74 15.51 7.92 -26.32
C ILE A 74 16.73 6.98 -26.22
N SER A 75 16.69 6.03 -25.27
CA SER A 75 17.79 5.10 -24.98
C SER A 75 17.26 3.67 -24.79
N PRO A 76 16.91 2.99 -25.91
CA PRO A 76 16.32 1.66 -25.86
C PRO A 76 17.33 0.63 -25.32
N SER A 77 17.03 0.06 -24.16
CA SER A 77 17.69 -1.14 -23.62
C SER A 77 16.71 -2.31 -23.67
N ARG A 78 17.23 -3.54 -23.80
CA ARG A 78 16.40 -4.77 -23.87
C ARG A 78 15.36 -4.83 -22.74
N VAL A 79 15.76 -4.52 -21.51
CA VAL A 79 14.87 -4.47 -20.34
C VAL A 79 13.74 -3.45 -20.53
N THR A 80 14.09 -2.22 -20.92
CA THR A 80 13.12 -1.12 -21.04
C THR A 80 12.15 -1.37 -22.19
N ILE A 81 12.63 -1.89 -23.33
CA ILE A 81 11.78 -2.30 -24.46
C ILE A 81 10.77 -3.36 -24.03
N PHE A 82 11.22 -4.45 -23.41
CA PHE A 82 10.31 -5.51 -22.99
C PHE A 82 9.28 -5.03 -21.97
N ARG A 83 9.67 -4.22 -20.97
CA ARG A 83 8.71 -3.69 -19.98
C ARG A 83 7.69 -2.76 -20.61
N THR A 84 8.11 -1.90 -21.54
CA THR A 84 7.20 -0.99 -22.26
C THR A 84 6.25 -1.76 -23.18
N LEU A 85 6.74 -2.79 -23.88
CA LEU A 85 5.88 -3.68 -24.68
C LEU A 85 4.86 -4.40 -23.81
N ILE A 86 5.28 -4.97 -22.68
CA ILE A 86 4.38 -5.63 -21.73
C ILE A 86 3.31 -4.65 -21.22
N LEU A 87 3.71 -3.43 -20.85
CA LEU A 87 2.80 -2.39 -20.38
C LEU A 87 1.66 -2.15 -21.38
N PHE A 88 1.98 -1.91 -22.65
CA PHE A 88 0.97 -1.63 -23.68
C PHE A 88 0.15 -2.88 -24.05
N LEU A 89 0.79 -4.03 -24.27
CA LEU A 89 0.12 -5.27 -24.66
C LEU A 89 -0.85 -5.75 -23.59
N VAL A 90 -0.41 -5.78 -22.32
CA VAL A 90 -1.26 -6.23 -21.21
C VAL A 90 -2.37 -5.22 -20.95
N SER A 91 -2.09 -3.91 -20.94
CA SER A 91 -3.14 -2.89 -20.75
C SER A 91 -4.25 -3.01 -21.80
N PHE A 92 -3.88 -3.26 -23.06
CA PHE A 92 -4.83 -3.47 -24.14
C PHE A 92 -5.67 -4.74 -23.94
N GLN A 93 -5.03 -5.89 -23.69
CA GLN A 93 -5.72 -7.17 -23.48
C GLN A 93 -6.66 -7.16 -22.28
N VAL A 94 -6.21 -6.58 -21.16
CA VAL A 94 -6.98 -6.52 -19.91
C VAL A 94 -8.21 -5.63 -20.11
N SER A 95 -8.12 -4.56 -20.89
CA SER A 95 -9.25 -3.70 -21.23
C SER A 95 -10.31 -4.43 -22.07
N TYR A 96 -9.91 -5.33 -22.98
CA TYR A 96 -10.82 -6.06 -23.86
C TYR A 96 -11.54 -7.23 -23.15
N MET A 97 -10.85 -7.96 -22.27
CA MET A 97 -11.34 -9.25 -21.76
C MET A 97 -12.32 -9.15 -20.57
N MET A 98 -12.25 -8.11 -19.75
CA MET A 98 -13.06 -8.02 -18.54
C MET A 98 -14.17 -6.97 -18.66
N SER A 99 -15.41 -7.43 -18.87
CA SER A 99 -16.59 -6.58 -18.74
C SER A 99 -16.86 -6.25 -17.27
N VAL A 100 -16.51 -5.04 -16.84
CA VAL A 100 -16.74 -4.54 -15.47
C VAL A 100 -18.21 -4.70 -15.06
N SER A 101 -19.15 -4.49 -15.99
CA SER A 101 -20.59 -4.54 -15.73
C SER A 101 -21.07 -5.91 -15.24
N ARG A 102 -20.60 -7.02 -15.84
CA ARG A 102 -21.03 -8.38 -15.42
C ARG A 102 -20.54 -8.68 -14.01
N LEU A 103 -19.24 -8.47 -13.78
CA LEU A 103 -18.60 -8.69 -12.49
C LEU A 103 -19.25 -7.84 -11.38
N TYR A 104 -19.59 -6.59 -11.70
CA TYR A 104 -20.29 -5.70 -10.77
C TYR A 104 -21.66 -6.25 -10.37
N HIS A 105 -22.47 -6.70 -11.34
CA HIS A 105 -23.78 -7.28 -11.07
C HIS A 105 -23.69 -8.58 -10.29
N ASP A 106 -22.77 -9.48 -10.68
CA ASP A 106 -22.57 -10.77 -10.03
C ASP A 106 -22.19 -10.59 -8.55
N LEU A 107 -21.28 -9.66 -8.25
CA LEU A 107 -20.82 -9.37 -6.88
C LEU A 107 -21.89 -8.66 -6.03
N LYS A 108 -22.66 -7.75 -6.62
CA LYS A 108 -23.67 -6.95 -5.91
C LYS A 108 -24.80 -7.80 -5.31
N GLU A 109 -25.11 -8.92 -5.95
CA GLU A 109 -26.25 -9.78 -5.59
C GLU A 109 -25.89 -10.95 -4.68
N GLN A 110 -24.61 -11.15 -4.37
CA GLN A 110 -24.17 -12.24 -3.50
C GLN A 110 -24.44 -11.94 -2.00
N ASP A 111 -24.58 -13.02 -1.22
CA ASP A 111 -24.77 -12.96 0.23
C ASP A 111 -23.49 -12.60 1.00
N PHE A 112 -23.64 -12.07 2.23
CA PHE A 112 -22.53 -11.63 3.08
C PHE A 112 -21.40 -12.67 3.25
N LEU A 113 -21.75 -13.94 3.52
CA LEU A 113 -20.76 -15.00 3.72
C LEU A 113 -19.95 -15.28 2.44
N LYS A 114 -20.60 -15.28 1.27
CA LYS A 114 -19.93 -15.47 -0.02
C LYS A 114 -19.01 -14.29 -0.34
N LEU A 115 -19.48 -13.06 -0.13
CA LEU A 115 -18.65 -11.85 -0.28
C LEU A 115 -17.40 -11.90 0.60
N ASN A 116 -17.57 -12.27 1.88
CA ASN A 116 -16.45 -12.38 2.81
C ASN A 116 -15.41 -13.39 2.32
N PHE A 117 -15.85 -14.56 1.86
CA PHE A 117 -14.94 -15.56 1.31
C PHE A 117 -14.20 -15.04 0.06
N VAL A 118 -14.91 -14.44 -0.89
CA VAL A 118 -14.33 -13.88 -2.11
C VAL A 118 -13.31 -12.79 -1.80
N TYR A 119 -13.64 -11.85 -0.90
CA TYR A 119 -12.73 -10.78 -0.50
C TYR A 119 -11.44 -11.32 0.13
N ASN A 120 -11.55 -12.29 1.04
CA ASN A 120 -10.39 -12.90 1.67
C ASN A 120 -9.53 -13.69 0.64
N MET A 121 -10.15 -14.35 -0.34
CA MET A 121 -9.41 -15.00 -1.42
C MET A 121 -8.66 -14.01 -2.31
N ILE A 122 -9.24 -12.82 -2.57
CA ILE A 122 -8.56 -11.74 -3.28
C ILE A 122 -7.31 -11.33 -2.50
N GLY A 123 -7.41 -11.08 -1.18
CA GLY A 123 -6.24 -10.74 -0.36
C GLY A 123 -5.13 -11.80 -0.40
N VAL A 124 -5.47 -13.08 -0.32
CA VAL A 124 -4.48 -14.17 -0.42
C VAL A 124 -3.85 -14.24 -1.82
N ALA A 125 -4.64 -14.08 -2.88
CA ALA A 125 -4.15 -14.09 -4.24
C ALA A 125 -3.16 -12.93 -4.49
N ASP A 126 -3.44 -11.73 -3.97
CA ASP A 126 -2.54 -10.58 -4.09
C ASP A 126 -1.17 -10.87 -3.46
N GLN A 127 -1.15 -11.40 -2.24
CA GLN A 127 0.10 -11.75 -1.55
C GLN A 127 0.92 -12.80 -2.30
N LEU A 128 0.27 -13.79 -2.91
CA LEU A 128 0.93 -14.80 -3.73
C LEU A 128 1.51 -14.20 -5.03
N LEU A 129 0.73 -13.34 -5.70
CA LEU A 129 1.16 -12.66 -6.92
C LEU A 129 2.32 -11.69 -6.64
N MET A 130 2.29 -10.95 -5.54
CA MET A 130 3.38 -10.10 -5.08
C MET A 130 4.65 -10.90 -4.78
N ALA A 131 4.54 -12.06 -4.12
CA ALA A 131 5.71 -12.91 -3.85
C ALA A 131 6.31 -13.48 -5.14
N PHE A 132 5.47 -13.97 -6.06
CA PHE A 132 5.91 -14.54 -7.33
C PHE A 132 6.52 -13.49 -8.27
N GLY A 133 5.91 -12.30 -8.30
CA GLY A 133 6.31 -11.20 -9.18
C GLY A 133 7.74 -10.72 -8.98
N GLN A 134 8.27 -10.79 -7.75
CA GLN A 134 9.64 -10.37 -7.47
C GLN A 134 10.65 -11.15 -8.32
N LYS A 135 10.40 -12.46 -8.47
CA LYS A 135 11.24 -13.33 -9.28
C LYS A 135 11.07 -13.02 -10.77
N CYS A 136 9.83 -12.93 -11.25
CA CYS A 136 9.54 -12.62 -12.66
C CYS A 136 10.22 -11.32 -13.13
N MET A 137 10.07 -10.24 -12.36
CA MET A 137 10.62 -8.94 -12.73
C MET A 137 12.15 -8.93 -12.80
N LYS A 138 12.84 -9.73 -11.96
CA LYS A 138 14.31 -9.84 -11.95
C LYS A 138 14.85 -10.70 -13.10
N THR A 139 14.14 -11.77 -13.47
CA THR A 139 14.65 -12.77 -14.44
C THR A 139 14.12 -12.61 -15.86
N MET A 140 13.29 -11.59 -16.11
CA MET A 140 12.58 -11.38 -17.38
C MET A 140 13.52 -11.34 -18.60
N THR A 141 14.72 -10.77 -18.48
CA THR A 141 15.67 -10.67 -19.62
C THR A 141 16.58 -11.86 -19.80
N SER A 142 16.55 -12.85 -18.90
CA SER A 142 17.48 -13.97 -18.93
C SER A 142 17.16 -15.00 -20.02
N SER A 143 15.87 -15.24 -20.31
CA SER A 143 15.44 -16.20 -21.33
C SER A 143 14.07 -15.81 -21.91
N LEU A 144 13.74 -16.34 -23.10
CA LEU A 144 12.42 -16.17 -23.71
C LEU A 144 11.30 -16.81 -22.86
N GLU A 145 11.59 -17.96 -22.23
CA GLU A 145 10.66 -18.62 -21.31
C GLU A 145 10.32 -17.70 -20.12
N ASN A 146 11.34 -17.07 -19.52
CA ASN A 146 11.12 -16.13 -18.42
C ASN A 146 10.33 -14.89 -18.87
N LEU A 147 10.52 -14.43 -20.11
CA LEU A 147 9.74 -13.34 -20.68
C LEU A 147 8.26 -13.73 -20.81
N ILE A 148 7.96 -14.94 -21.34
CA ILE A 148 6.59 -15.45 -21.47
C ILE A 148 5.93 -15.59 -20.09
N ILE A 149 6.63 -16.18 -19.12
CA ILE A 149 6.15 -16.30 -17.73
C ILE A 149 5.85 -14.92 -17.16
N THR A 150 6.71 -13.92 -17.43
CA THR A 150 6.51 -12.55 -16.95
C THR A 150 5.29 -11.89 -17.60
N VAL A 151 5.05 -12.09 -18.90
CA VAL A 151 3.86 -11.60 -19.59
C VAL A 151 2.59 -12.17 -18.96
N ILE A 152 2.54 -13.50 -18.78
CA ILE A 152 1.39 -14.20 -18.17
C ILE A 152 1.16 -13.69 -16.75
N TYR A 153 2.23 -13.56 -15.96
CA TYR A 153 2.18 -13.03 -14.60
C TYR A 153 1.62 -11.60 -14.55
N VAL A 154 2.16 -10.68 -15.37
CA VAL A 154 1.71 -9.28 -15.39
C VAL A 154 0.25 -9.21 -15.82
N TRP A 155 -0.17 -10.04 -16.77
CA TRP A 155 -1.57 -10.16 -17.17
C TRP A 155 -2.46 -10.63 -16.00
N LEU A 156 -2.13 -11.75 -15.35
CA LEU A 156 -2.89 -12.28 -14.21
C LEU A 156 -2.98 -11.27 -13.06
N HIS A 157 -1.88 -10.62 -12.72
CA HIS A 157 -1.84 -9.66 -11.62
C HIS A 157 -2.62 -8.38 -11.98
N SER A 158 -2.53 -7.89 -13.22
CA SER A 158 -3.33 -6.73 -13.66
C SER A 158 -4.84 -7.04 -13.65
N MET A 159 -5.22 -8.27 -14.00
CA MET A 159 -6.61 -8.75 -13.89
C MET A 159 -7.08 -8.78 -12.44
N HIS A 160 -6.25 -9.33 -11.54
CA HIS A 160 -6.50 -9.36 -10.11
C HIS A 160 -6.73 -7.94 -9.53
N LEU A 161 -5.84 -6.99 -9.84
CA LEU A 161 -5.96 -5.61 -9.36
C LEU A 161 -7.21 -4.91 -9.92
N SER A 162 -7.60 -5.22 -11.17
CA SER A 162 -8.84 -4.69 -11.76
C SER A 162 -10.10 -5.25 -11.08
N LEU A 163 -10.07 -6.54 -10.70
CA LEU A 163 -11.11 -7.16 -9.89
C LEU A 163 -11.20 -6.49 -8.52
N ALA A 164 -10.06 -6.24 -7.86
CA ALA A 164 -10.03 -5.54 -6.57
C ALA A 164 -10.70 -4.16 -6.63
N ILE A 165 -10.38 -3.32 -7.63
CA ILE A 165 -11.08 -2.03 -7.82
C ILE A 165 -12.58 -2.21 -8.00
N THR A 166 -13.01 -3.21 -8.78
CA THR A 166 -14.44 -3.45 -9.02
C THR A 166 -15.15 -3.84 -7.72
N VAL A 167 -14.50 -4.61 -6.84
CA VAL A 167 -15.02 -4.94 -5.51
C VAL A 167 -15.20 -3.68 -4.67
N PHE A 168 -14.21 -2.79 -4.64
CA PHE A 168 -14.34 -1.50 -3.94
C PHE A 168 -15.43 -0.60 -4.56
N GLU A 169 -15.61 -0.62 -5.88
CA GLU A 169 -16.68 0.10 -6.58
C GLU A 169 -18.06 -0.41 -6.18
N VAL A 170 -18.26 -1.73 -6.13
CA VAL A 170 -19.50 -2.35 -5.63
C VAL A 170 -19.73 -1.96 -4.18
N ALA A 171 -18.68 -1.95 -3.35
CA ALA A 171 -18.79 -1.65 -1.92
C ALA A 171 -19.28 -0.23 -1.65
N LEU A 172 -18.76 0.73 -2.42
CA LEU A 172 -19.11 2.14 -2.31
C LEU A 172 -20.46 2.48 -2.94
N ASN A 173 -20.98 1.62 -3.84
CA ASN A 173 -22.24 1.84 -4.54
C ASN A 173 -23.39 0.94 -4.05
N SER A 174 -23.12 -0.04 -3.19
CA SER A 174 -24.14 -0.93 -2.65
C SER A 174 -24.96 -0.23 -1.57
N SER A 175 -26.28 -0.17 -1.74
CA SER A 175 -27.21 0.27 -0.69
C SER A 175 -27.18 -0.62 0.55
N LYS A 176 -26.75 -1.87 0.39
CA LYS A 176 -26.47 -2.80 1.49
C LYS A 176 -25.02 -2.58 1.92
N TYR A 177 -24.79 -2.13 3.15
CA TYR A 177 -23.45 -1.99 3.74
C TYR A 177 -22.67 -3.32 3.91
N ASN A 178 -23.13 -4.42 3.32
CA ASN A 178 -22.58 -5.76 3.46
C ASN A 178 -21.12 -5.84 2.98
N LEU A 179 -20.80 -5.29 1.80
CA LEU A 179 -19.45 -5.38 1.26
C LEU A 179 -18.48 -4.43 1.97
N LEU A 180 -18.94 -3.24 2.35
CA LEU A 180 -18.19 -2.33 3.21
C LEU A 180 -17.88 -3.00 4.57
N LEU A 181 -18.86 -3.66 5.18
CA LEU A 181 -18.69 -4.41 6.41
C LEU A 181 -17.69 -5.58 6.24
N VAL A 182 -17.72 -6.27 5.10
CA VAL A 182 -16.73 -7.33 4.78
C VAL A 182 -15.32 -6.75 4.75
N ILE A 183 -15.09 -5.61 4.08
CA ILE A 183 -13.77 -4.96 4.02
C ILE A 183 -13.29 -4.63 5.44
N MET A 184 -14.16 -4.02 6.26
CA MET A 184 -13.82 -3.66 7.64
C MET A 184 -13.52 -4.89 8.50
N THR A 185 -14.35 -5.93 8.42
CA THR A 185 -14.17 -7.17 9.22
C THR A 185 -12.94 -7.97 8.79
N SER A 186 -12.59 -7.96 7.51
CA SER A 186 -11.38 -8.61 7.01
C SER A 186 -10.11 -7.97 7.57
N ALA A 187 -10.07 -6.64 7.68
CA ALA A 187 -8.95 -5.93 8.29
C ALA A 187 -8.76 -6.29 9.80
N PHE A 188 -9.85 -6.62 10.52
CA PHE A 188 -9.75 -7.16 11.88
C PHE A 188 -9.20 -8.61 11.93
N VAL A 189 -9.49 -9.42 10.91
CA VAL A 189 -8.93 -10.78 10.81
C VAL A 189 -7.42 -10.72 10.62
N GLU A 190 -6.94 -9.82 9.76
CA GLU A 190 -5.53 -9.59 9.52
C GLU A 190 -4.81 -9.08 10.79
N LEU A 191 -5.41 -8.10 11.47
CA LEU A 191 -4.93 -7.59 12.77
C LEU A 191 -4.71 -8.75 13.74
N LYS A 192 -5.69 -9.64 13.91
CA LYS A 192 -5.59 -10.80 14.82
C LYS A 192 -4.41 -11.70 14.45
N ILE A 193 -4.20 -11.99 13.16
CA ILE A 193 -3.13 -12.92 12.73
C ILE A 193 -1.75 -12.31 12.96
N THR A 194 -1.60 -11.00 12.81
CA THR A 194 -0.30 -10.32 12.88
C THR A 194 0.13 -10.00 14.30
N VAL A 195 -0.78 -9.52 15.17
CA VAL A 195 -0.40 -9.02 16.50
C VAL A 195 0.14 -10.09 17.46
N PHE A 196 -0.34 -11.33 17.36
CA PHE A 196 0.09 -12.42 18.26
C PHE A 196 1.33 -13.16 17.78
N LYS A 197 1.87 -12.83 16.59
CA LYS A 197 3.11 -13.41 16.10
C LYS A 197 4.31 -12.78 16.79
N LYS A 198 5.37 -13.57 16.96
CA LYS A 198 6.66 -13.06 17.40
C LYS A 198 7.32 -12.30 16.25
N HIS A 199 7.74 -11.07 16.51
CA HIS A 199 8.33 -10.16 15.54
C HIS A 199 9.74 -9.76 15.98
N ASP A 200 10.73 -10.15 15.19
CA ASP A 200 12.08 -9.58 15.26
C ASP A 200 12.18 -8.37 14.30
N LYS A 201 13.25 -7.55 14.39
CA LYS A 201 13.42 -6.34 13.54
C LYS A 201 13.19 -6.62 12.05
N LYS A 202 13.72 -7.73 11.52
CA LYS A 202 13.56 -8.12 10.10
C LYS A 202 12.12 -8.50 9.75
N VAL A 203 11.42 -9.17 10.67
CA VAL A 203 10.02 -9.55 10.48
C VAL A 203 9.13 -8.32 10.54
N LEU A 204 9.38 -7.42 11.50
CA LEU A 204 8.68 -6.14 11.60
C LEU A 204 8.86 -5.29 10.33
N MET A 205 10.06 -5.24 9.77
CA MET A 205 10.31 -4.57 8.49
C MET A 205 9.44 -5.15 7.35
N ASN A 206 9.28 -6.48 7.29
CA ASN A 206 8.41 -7.10 6.30
C ASN A 206 6.92 -6.77 6.52
N VAL A 207 6.48 -6.65 7.79
CA VAL A 207 5.12 -6.19 8.11
C VAL A 207 4.92 -4.76 7.62
N ILE A 208 5.82 -3.84 7.97
CA ILE A 208 5.76 -2.44 7.52
C ILE A 208 5.76 -2.34 5.98
N ASN A 209 6.60 -3.12 5.30
CA ASN A 209 6.66 -3.14 3.84
C ASN A 209 5.34 -3.61 3.22
N ASN A 210 4.71 -4.65 3.78
CA ASN A 210 3.40 -5.09 3.31
C ASN A 210 2.33 -4.00 3.55
N ASP A 211 2.33 -3.38 4.74
CA ASP A 211 1.37 -2.33 5.09
C ASP A 211 1.51 -1.08 4.18
N ILE A 212 2.74 -0.73 3.78
CA ILE A 212 3.00 0.31 2.78
C ILE A 212 2.33 -0.04 1.44
N VAL A 213 2.47 -1.28 0.98
CA VAL A 213 1.91 -1.72 -0.31
C VAL A 213 0.39 -1.77 -0.27
N GLU A 214 -0.19 -2.34 0.77
CA GLU A 214 -1.64 -2.44 0.95
C GLU A 214 -2.27 -1.05 1.03
N ARG A 215 -1.69 -0.14 1.84
CA ARG A 215 -2.16 1.24 1.96
C ARG A 215 -2.05 2.01 0.64
N LEU A 216 -0.97 1.80 -0.13
CA LEU A 216 -0.84 2.39 -1.45
C LEU A 216 -1.87 1.84 -2.45
N GLN A 217 -2.09 0.53 -2.48
CA GLN A 217 -3.09 -0.09 -3.36
C GLN A 217 -4.47 0.47 -3.08
N VAL A 218 -4.90 0.48 -1.81
CA VAL A 218 -6.20 1.06 -1.40
C VAL A 218 -6.27 2.53 -1.80
N PHE A 219 -5.20 3.31 -1.55
CA PHE A 219 -5.16 4.72 -1.97
C PHE A 219 -5.33 4.90 -3.49
N ILE A 220 -4.66 4.07 -4.30
CA ILE A 220 -4.79 4.11 -5.77
C ILE A 220 -6.19 3.70 -6.21
N TYR A 221 -6.79 2.69 -5.58
CA TYR A 221 -8.15 2.24 -5.88
C TYR A 221 -9.16 3.38 -5.61
N MET A 222 -9.07 4.00 -4.44
CA MET A 222 -9.93 5.13 -4.07
C MET A 222 -9.75 6.32 -5.02
N LEU A 223 -8.50 6.68 -5.35
CA LEU A 223 -8.21 7.77 -6.29
C LEU A 223 -8.75 7.47 -7.69
N THR A 224 -8.63 6.22 -8.15
CA THR A 224 -9.15 5.77 -9.45
C THR A 224 -10.67 5.87 -9.49
N LEU A 225 -11.37 5.43 -8.44
CA LEU A 225 -12.82 5.50 -8.35
C LEU A 225 -13.34 6.94 -8.27
N LEU A 226 -12.65 7.81 -7.51
CA LEU A 226 -12.97 9.23 -7.44
C LEU A 226 -12.80 9.91 -8.81
N ALA A 227 -11.68 9.66 -9.48
CA ALA A 227 -11.42 10.19 -10.82
C ALA A 227 -12.46 9.69 -11.84
N LYS A 228 -12.80 8.39 -11.83
CA LYS A 228 -13.90 7.84 -12.65
C LYS A 228 -15.23 8.54 -12.38
N ALA A 229 -15.56 8.80 -11.11
CA ALA A 229 -16.81 9.46 -10.74
C ALA A 229 -16.86 10.93 -11.23
N ILE A 230 -15.74 11.65 -11.16
CA ILE A 230 -15.62 13.02 -11.68
C ILE A 230 -15.74 13.02 -13.21
N ILE A 231 -15.01 12.13 -13.90
CA ILE A 231 -15.03 12.01 -15.36
C ILE A 231 -16.45 11.69 -15.86
N ASN A 232 -17.13 10.75 -15.20
CA ASN A 232 -18.48 10.31 -15.55
C ASN A 232 -19.58 11.24 -15.01
N ARG A 233 -19.22 12.37 -14.39
CA ARG A 233 -20.16 13.37 -13.81
C ARG A 233 -21.23 12.73 -12.93
N ARG A 234 -20.81 11.85 -12.01
CA ARG A 234 -21.71 11.23 -11.01
C ARG A 234 -22.46 12.32 -10.23
N SER A 235 -23.77 12.13 -10.02
CA SER A 235 -24.59 13.10 -9.26
C SER A 235 -24.27 13.12 -7.76
N ASN A 236 -24.03 11.95 -7.17
CA ASN A 236 -23.83 11.80 -5.72
C ASN A 236 -22.33 11.57 -5.41
N ILE A 237 -21.49 12.59 -5.65
CA ILE A 237 -20.05 12.50 -5.33
C ILE A 237 -19.83 12.56 -3.81
N ASP A 238 -20.66 13.29 -3.07
CA ASP A 238 -20.50 13.44 -1.62
C ASP A 238 -20.63 12.10 -0.88
N GLU A 239 -21.60 11.27 -1.28
CA GLU A 239 -21.77 9.91 -0.73
C GLU A 239 -20.55 9.03 -1.02
N LEU A 240 -19.99 9.13 -2.23
CA LEU A 240 -18.78 8.40 -2.62
C LEU A 240 -17.58 8.85 -1.79
N VAL A 241 -17.38 10.16 -1.64
CA VAL A 241 -16.27 10.73 -0.86
C VAL A 241 -16.38 10.29 0.59
N ASN A 242 -17.58 10.33 1.18
CA ASN A 242 -17.80 9.83 2.54
C ASN A 242 -17.44 8.34 2.67
N GLY A 243 -17.86 7.50 1.72
CA GLY A 243 -17.49 6.08 1.70
C GLY A 243 -15.99 5.86 1.58
N ILE A 244 -15.31 6.61 0.70
CA ILE A 244 -13.85 6.57 0.54
C ILE A 244 -13.15 6.95 1.85
N LEU A 245 -13.60 8.02 2.52
CA LEU A 245 -13.04 8.46 3.80
C LEU A 245 -13.21 7.39 4.88
N ILE A 246 -14.38 6.75 4.98
CA ILE A 246 -14.61 5.65 5.94
C ILE A 246 -13.64 4.50 5.70
N ILE A 247 -13.46 4.09 4.44
CA ILE A 247 -12.52 3.00 4.10
C ILE A 247 -11.10 3.41 4.50
N LEU A 248 -10.62 4.56 4.05
CA LEU A 248 -9.27 5.02 4.37
C LEU A 248 -9.06 5.15 5.88
N SER A 249 -9.96 5.83 6.61
CA SER A 249 -9.86 5.96 8.06
C SER A 249 -9.81 4.61 8.77
N THR A 250 -10.57 3.62 8.29
CA THR A 250 -10.55 2.26 8.85
C THR A 250 -9.17 1.61 8.71
N TYR A 251 -8.56 1.68 7.53
CA TYR A 251 -7.23 1.14 7.30
C TYR A 251 -6.17 1.79 8.21
N PHE A 252 -6.18 3.11 8.32
CA PHE A 252 -5.23 3.84 9.17
C PHE A 252 -5.38 3.47 10.65
N ILE A 253 -6.62 3.46 11.15
CA ILE A 253 -6.89 3.12 12.55
C ILE A 253 -6.45 1.68 12.84
N ILE A 254 -6.74 0.74 11.93
CA ILE A 254 -6.36 -0.66 12.10
C ILE A 254 -4.85 -0.84 12.11
N ASP A 255 -4.11 -0.13 11.25
CA ASP A 255 -2.64 -0.16 11.27
C ASP A 255 -2.08 0.39 12.58
N TRP A 256 -2.62 1.52 13.09
CA TRP A 256 -2.18 2.07 14.38
C TRP A 256 -2.39 1.08 15.53
N VAL A 257 -3.56 0.44 15.57
CA VAL A 257 -3.88 -0.57 16.58
C VAL A 257 -2.98 -1.81 16.41
N LYS A 258 -2.80 -2.29 15.17
CA LYS A 258 -1.92 -3.42 14.82
C LYS A 258 -0.51 -3.18 15.33
N HIS A 259 0.10 -2.04 14.99
CA HIS A 259 1.48 -1.73 15.37
C HIS A 259 1.67 -1.47 16.86
N TYR A 260 0.66 -0.91 17.54
CA TYR A 260 0.67 -0.80 19.00
C TYR A 260 0.76 -2.17 19.67
N PHE A 261 -0.10 -3.10 19.28
CA PHE A 261 -0.08 -4.45 19.86
C PHE A 261 1.14 -5.27 19.43
N VAL A 262 1.66 -5.08 18.22
CA VAL A 262 2.91 -5.70 17.77
C VAL A 262 4.07 -5.29 18.68
N LEU A 263 4.21 -3.99 19.00
CA LEU A 263 5.23 -3.53 19.94
C LEU A 263 5.00 -4.11 21.35
N HIS A 264 3.76 -4.03 21.84
CA HIS A 264 3.41 -4.44 23.19
C HIS A 264 3.71 -5.93 23.43
N PHE A 265 3.24 -6.82 22.54
CA PHE A 265 3.44 -8.26 22.71
C PHE A 265 4.87 -8.73 22.45
N ASN A 266 5.68 -7.94 21.73
CA ASN A 266 7.08 -8.25 21.46
C ASN A 266 8.06 -7.46 22.34
N SER A 267 7.56 -6.66 23.29
CA SER A 267 8.37 -5.82 24.18
C SER A 267 9.37 -4.93 23.42
N MET A 268 8.95 -4.40 22.27
CA MET A 268 9.76 -3.52 21.44
C MET A 268 9.42 -2.05 21.74
N GLN A 269 10.44 -1.19 21.70
CA GLN A 269 10.25 0.25 21.85
C GLN A 269 9.90 0.92 20.51
N PRO A 270 9.18 2.06 20.51
CA PRO A 270 8.90 2.83 19.30
C PRO A 270 10.13 3.26 18.50
N SER A 271 11.31 3.35 19.15
CA SER A 271 12.59 3.68 18.50
C SER A 271 13.01 2.72 17.37
N VAL A 272 12.42 1.52 17.30
CA VAL A 272 12.65 0.59 16.19
C VAL A 272 12.14 1.16 14.86
N TYR A 273 11.03 1.90 14.87
CA TYR A 273 10.50 2.56 13.66
C TYR A 273 11.44 3.66 13.15
N GLN A 274 12.07 4.42 14.05
CA GLN A 274 13.08 5.40 13.67
C GLN A 274 14.24 4.76 12.89
N LYS A 275 14.73 3.60 13.37
CA LYS A 275 15.77 2.84 12.66
C LYS A 275 15.29 2.32 11.30
N VAL A 276 14.04 1.86 11.21
CA VAL A 276 13.44 1.42 9.95
C VAL A 276 13.37 2.58 8.95
N TYR A 277 12.97 3.76 9.40
CA TYR A 277 12.92 4.97 8.58
C TYR A 277 14.31 5.36 8.06
N GLU A 278 15.33 5.35 8.92
CA GLU A 278 16.73 5.59 8.55
C GLU A 278 17.22 4.54 7.53
N ASP A 279 16.94 3.26 7.76
CA ASP A 279 17.28 2.17 6.83
C ASP A 279 16.62 2.41 5.44
N MET A 280 15.37 2.88 5.39
CA MET A 280 14.68 3.21 4.13
C MET A 280 15.32 4.39 3.38
N LYS A 281 15.75 5.42 4.10
CA LYS A 281 16.43 6.60 3.54
C LYS A 281 17.83 6.27 3.02
N ASP A 282 18.58 5.48 3.78
CA ASP A 282 19.89 4.99 3.39
C ASP A 282 19.80 4.09 2.15
N ASN A 283 18.81 3.19 2.11
CA ASN A 283 18.61 2.34 0.94
C ASN A 283 18.25 3.14 -0.31
N TRP A 284 17.45 4.20 -0.17
CA TRP A 284 17.17 5.12 -1.27
C TRP A 284 18.46 5.79 -1.79
N THR A 285 19.20 6.47 -0.91
CA THR A 285 20.42 7.20 -1.30
C THR A 285 21.47 6.28 -1.92
N LYS A 286 21.69 5.09 -1.34
CA LYS A 286 22.60 4.08 -1.88
C LYS A 286 22.19 3.62 -3.27
N THR A 287 20.90 3.33 -3.48
CA THR A 287 20.41 2.82 -4.77
C THR A 287 20.57 3.84 -5.91
N TYR A 288 20.44 5.13 -5.60
CA TYR A 288 20.59 6.20 -6.60
C TYR A 288 22.05 6.64 -6.83
N THR A 289 22.93 6.49 -5.84
CA THR A 289 24.35 6.87 -5.99
C THR A 289 25.17 5.82 -6.70
N THR A 290 24.92 4.53 -6.45
CA THR A 290 25.71 3.44 -7.06
C THR A 290 25.10 2.90 -8.34
N GLY A 291 23.85 3.28 -8.66
CA GLY A 291 23.08 2.69 -9.76
C GLY A 291 22.72 1.21 -9.54
N GLY A 292 23.07 0.64 -8.36
CA GLY A 292 22.87 -0.76 -7.99
C GLY A 292 21.87 -0.90 -6.84
N PHE A 293 21.16 -2.02 -6.75
CA PHE A 293 20.32 -2.32 -5.58
C PHE A 293 21.12 -3.09 -4.52
N PHE A 294 20.96 -2.73 -3.24
CA PHE A 294 21.63 -3.36 -2.11
C PHE A 294 20.69 -4.29 -1.32
N ASP A 295 20.93 -5.60 -1.39
CA ASP A 295 20.27 -6.57 -0.50
C ASP A 295 21.16 -6.83 0.72
N GLY A 296 20.97 -6.05 1.77
CA GLY A 296 21.92 -5.98 2.88
C GLY A 296 23.26 -5.42 2.41
N ASP A 297 24.33 -6.21 2.53
CA ASP A 297 25.70 -5.80 2.15
C ASP A 297 26.08 -6.17 0.71
N LYS A 298 25.19 -6.80 -0.07
CA LYS A 298 25.49 -7.26 -1.43
C LYS A 298 24.97 -6.30 -2.50
N VAL A 299 25.88 -5.82 -3.36
CA VAL A 299 25.54 -5.11 -4.60
C VAL A 299 25.01 -6.13 -5.61
N VAL A 300 23.74 -6.00 -6.00
CA VAL A 300 23.16 -6.76 -7.10
C VAL A 300 23.21 -5.88 -8.35
N GLU A 301 23.79 -6.39 -9.44
CA GLU A 301 23.74 -5.72 -10.76
C GLU A 301 22.29 -5.39 -11.10
N ASN A 302 22.02 -4.10 -11.24
CA ASN A 302 20.67 -3.59 -11.32
C ASN A 302 20.31 -3.40 -12.79
N THR A 303 19.61 -4.38 -13.35
CA THR A 303 19.04 -4.29 -14.71
C THR A 303 17.81 -3.37 -14.76
N LEU A 304 17.24 -3.04 -13.60
CA LEU A 304 16.05 -2.23 -13.44
C LEU A 304 16.42 -0.79 -13.04
N ASP A 305 15.49 0.13 -13.29
CA ASP A 305 15.60 1.49 -12.76
C ASP A 305 15.72 1.49 -11.23
N PRO A 306 16.54 2.36 -10.63
CA PRO A 306 16.70 2.50 -9.17
C PRO A 306 15.37 2.53 -8.42
N SER A 307 14.38 3.28 -8.92
CA SER A 307 13.06 3.42 -8.31
C SER A 307 12.34 2.08 -8.21
N CYS A 308 12.33 1.33 -9.32
CA CYS A 308 11.65 0.04 -9.41
C CYS A 308 12.35 -1.05 -8.63
N SER A 309 13.68 -1.02 -8.60
CA SER A 309 14.46 -2.02 -7.89
C SER A 309 14.24 -1.93 -6.39
N LEU A 310 14.27 -0.72 -5.83
CA LEU A 310 13.99 -0.48 -4.42
C LEU A 310 12.59 -0.96 -4.03
N THR A 311 11.56 -0.55 -4.77
CA THR A 311 10.17 -0.87 -4.41
C THR A 311 9.85 -2.35 -4.59
N LEU A 312 10.63 -3.06 -5.42
CA LEU A 312 10.53 -4.51 -5.53
C LEU A 312 10.88 -5.20 -4.21
N HIS A 313 11.76 -4.62 -3.38
CA HIS A 313 12.06 -5.14 -2.03
C HIS A 313 10.90 -4.95 -1.05
N TYR A 314 10.05 -3.94 -1.27
CA TYR A 314 8.78 -3.81 -0.56
C TYR A 314 7.71 -4.77 -1.09
N LYS A 315 8.02 -5.56 -2.13
CA LYS A 315 7.10 -6.41 -2.91
C LYS A 315 6.09 -5.61 -3.73
N PHE A 316 6.30 -4.31 -3.91
CA PHE A 316 5.43 -3.48 -4.74
C PHE A 316 5.67 -3.75 -6.23
N MET A 317 4.61 -4.14 -6.92
CA MET A 317 4.61 -4.48 -8.35
C MET A 317 4.06 -3.32 -9.19
N ALA A 318 4.90 -2.32 -9.42
CA ALA A 318 4.50 -1.09 -10.14
C ALA A 318 3.95 -1.35 -11.56
N LEU A 319 4.46 -2.36 -12.27
CA LEU A 319 4.08 -2.64 -13.66
C LEU A 319 2.62 -3.14 -13.79
N PRO A 320 2.17 -4.19 -13.07
CA PRO A 320 0.75 -4.56 -13.02
C PRO A 320 -0.17 -3.41 -12.56
N GLN A 321 0.25 -2.62 -11.57
CA GLN A 321 -0.54 -1.47 -11.09
C GLN A 321 -0.71 -0.41 -12.19
N ALA A 322 0.35 -0.12 -12.95
CA ALA A 322 0.29 0.78 -14.10
C ALA A 322 -0.65 0.26 -15.20
N CYS A 323 -0.60 -1.05 -15.50
CA CYS A 323 -1.53 -1.67 -16.46
C CYS A 323 -3.00 -1.51 -16.02
N MET A 324 -3.28 -1.73 -14.74
CA MET A 324 -4.62 -1.54 -14.18
C MET A 324 -5.09 -0.07 -14.29
N ILE A 325 -4.21 0.91 -14.02
CA ILE A 325 -4.55 2.34 -14.14
C ILE A 325 -4.83 2.70 -15.60
N LEU A 326 -3.94 2.31 -16.52
CA LEU A 326 -4.11 2.56 -17.96
C LEU A 326 -5.41 1.96 -18.48
N ARG A 327 -5.75 0.74 -18.04
CA ARG A 327 -7.04 0.14 -18.33
C ARG A 327 -8.19 0.99 -17.81
N SER A 328 -8.14 1.41 -16.54
CA SER A 328 -9.24 2.12 -15.86
C SER A 328 -9.60 3.44 -16.54
N PHE A 329 -8.65 4.04 -17.26
CA PHE A 329 -8.84 5.26 -18.03
C PHE A 329 -8.72 5.06 -19.54
N SER A 330 -8.73 3.83 -20.05
CA SER A 330 -8.52 3.54 -21.48
C SER A 330 -9.55 4.24 -22.38
N GLU A 331 -10.84 4.11 -22.08
CA GLU A 331 -11.92 4.77 -22.83
C GLU A 331 -11.79 6.29 -22.82
N PHE A 332 -11.46 6.87 -21.66
CA PHE A 332 -11.24 8.30 -21.50
C PHE A 332 -10.02 8.76 -22.31
N LEU A 333 -8.89 8.05 -22.24
CA LEU A 333 -7.69 8.41 -22.99
C LEU A 333 -7.88 8.29 -24.51
N ILE A 334 -8.66 7.32 -24.98
CA ILE A 334 -8.95 7.13 -26.41
C ILE A 334 -9.92 8.20 -26.93
N SER A 335 -10.94 8.57 -26.13
CA SER A 335 -11.96 9.53 -26.55
C SER A 335 -11.49 10.99 -26.53
N ASN A 336 -10.43 11.31 -25.77
CA ASN A 336 -9.98 12.69 -25.57
C ASN A 336 -9.02 13.17 -26.66
N SER A 337 -8.91 14.50 -26.79
CA SER A 337 -7.93 15.12 -27.67
C SER A 337 -6.50 14.81 -27.24
N ALA A 338 -5.57 14.78 -28.21
CA ALA A 338 -4.15 14.62 -27.94
C ALA A 338 -3.60 15.67 -26.97
N ILE A 339 -4.13 16.90 -27.01
CA ILE A 339 -3.75 17.99 -26.09
C ILE A 339 -4.12 17.63 -24.65
N MET A 340 -5.34 17.15 -24.41
CA MET A 340 -5.77 16.72 -23.08
C MET A 340 -4.89 15.61 -22.54
N ASN A 341 -4.61 14.58 -23.36
CA ASN A 341 -3.72 13.49 -22.97
C ASN A 341 -2.29 13.99 -22.66
N ALA A 342 -1.77 14.93 -23.44
CA ALA A 342 -0.47 15.57 -23.18
C ALA A 342 -0.48 16.36 -21.86
N THR A 343 -1.56 17.06 -21.52
CA THR A 343 -1.67 17.76 -20.23
C THR A 343 -1.69 16.80 -19.04
N ILE A 344 -2.43 15.69 -19.14
CA ILE A 344 -2.46 14.64 -18.10
C ILE A 344 -1.05 14.06 -17.90
N PHE A 345 -0.37 13.78 -19.01
CA PHE A 345 1.00 13.28 -18.99
C PHE A 345 1.97 14.29 -18.36
N ALA A 346 1.82 15.58 -18.66
CA ALA A 346 2.63 16.65 -18.08
C ALA A 346 2.39 16.76 -16.57
N ILE A 347 1.13 16.74 -16.12
CA ILE A 347 0.77 16.76 -14.69
C ILE A 347 1.40 15.56 -13.95
N ALA A 348 1.30 14.36 -14.51
CA ALA A 348 1.90 13.16 -13.93
C ALA A 348 3.44 13.24 -13.88
N SER A 349 4.07 13.83 -14.90
CA SER A 349 5.51 14.07 -14.93
C SER A 349 5.96 15.09 -13.89
N VAL A 350 5.19 16.17 -13.69
CA VAL A 350 5.43 17.15 -12.61
C VAL A 350 5.25 16.49 -11.25
N ALA A 351 4.20 15.70 -11.06
CA ALA A 351 3.98 14.93 -9.83
C ALA A 351 5.18 14.01 -9.51
N LYS A 352 5.77 13.38 -10.53
CA LYS A 352 6.97 12.55 -10.35
C LYS A 352 8.16 13.35 -9.82
N VAL A 353 8.38 14.55 -10.34
CA VAL A 353 9.45 15.43 -9.85
C VAL A 353 9.17 15.88 -8.41
N LEU A 354 7.93 16.27 -8.11
CA LEU A 354 7.54 16.68 -6.76
C LEU A 354 7.73 15.55 -5.75
N VAL A 355 7.32 14.32 -6.08
CA VAL A 355 7.52 13.16 -5.20
C VAL A 355 9.01 12.92 -4.95
N ASN A 356 9.86 13.00 -5.96
CA ASN A 356 11.30 12.89 -5.77
C ASN A 356 11.87 13.98 -4.85
N VAL A 357 11.40 15.22 -4.97
CA VAL A 357 11.79 16.30 -4.06
C VAL A 357 11.33 16.01 -2.63
N MET A 358 10.09 15.55 -2.45
CA MET A 358 9.57 15.19 -1.13
C MET A 358 10.39 14.09 -0.45
N ILE A 359 10.78 13.05 -1.20
CA ILE A 359 11.63 11.96 -0.67
C ILE A 359 13.01 12.48 -0.24
N LEU A 360 13.55 13.50 -0.90
CA LEU A 360 14.84 14.10 -0.53
C LEU A 360 14.75 15.04 0.68
N VAL A 361 13.61 15.73 0.83
CA VAL A 361 13.37 16.68 1.94
C VAL A 361 13.06 15.94 3.24
N MET A 362 12.36 14.81 3.16
CA MET A 362 12.18 13.88 4.28
C MET A 362 13.52 13.26 4.66
#